data_AF-A0A8X6WV92-F1
#
_entry.id   AF-A0A8X6WV92-F1
#
_cell.length_a   1.000
_cell.length_b   1.000
_cell.length_c   1.000
_cell.angle_alpha   90.00
_cell.angle_beta   90.00
_cell.angle_gamma   90.00
#
_symmetry.space_group_name_H-M   'P 1'
#
loop_
_entity.id
_entity.type
_entity.pdbx_description
1 polymer ?
#
loop_
_entity_poly.entity_id
_entity_poly.type
_entity_poly.pdbx_seq_one_letter_code
_entity_poly.pdbx_strand_id
1 'polypeptide(L)'
;MRTVQLDKTSWKAVDTFVKGEVKNHLSLPTNASVNYLLAHRKFGGCGLPSAADDSDFYLIDTAFKLLTSKGEDVTLQALGQLKRTVSHRIGRPPTDGDLTSFLSGSMEGKYKTTSNQLSNVWTKARKASSRQFVTWSFSQGQPSISFGDETLTERKFCKRHNDIVARIKTAIAFKGTILSENQVVDDDLLPDLVAEIDGNIVIIDITIPFENRRGAFAEARQRKITKYPPIVDFFKTAHNRDAIVVLIVVGSLGSWDPENDSCSESQLHLTSAFCVNSVSLTASGGVGISISNTSPVCNSTGVKLLPHP
;
A
#
# COMPACT_ATOMS: atom_id res chain seq x y z
N MET A 1 -7.87 10.72 -6.83
CA MET A 1 -8.71 11.03 -5.65
C MET A 1 -8.09 11.97 -4.61
N ARG A 2 -6.82 12.38 -4.73
CA ARG A 2 -6.16 13.21 -3.68
C ARG A 2 -6.36 14.70 -3.76
N THR A 3 -6.92 15.21 -4.84
CA THR A 3 -7.33 16.60 -4.90
C THR A 3 -8.60 16.74 -4.09
N VAL A 4 -8.50 17.50 -2.99
CA VAL A 4 -9.60 17.95 -2.10
C VAL A 4 -10.61 18.88 -2.82
N GLN A 5 -10.63 18.82 -4.16
CA GLN A 5 -11.44 19.60 -5.06
C GLN A 5 -12.87 19.06 -5.15
N LEU A 6 -13.04 17.74 -5.08
CA LEU A 6 -14.35 17.10 -5.12
C LEU A 6 -14.84 16.77 -3.71
N ASP A 7 -16.11 17.05 -3.46
CA ASP A 7 -16.78 16.67 -2.22
C ASP A 7 -17.18 15.19 -2.23
N LYS A 8 -17.54 14.66 -1.05
CA LYS A 8 -17.96 13.26 -0.90
C LYS A 8 -19.19 12.93 -1.76
N THR A 9 -20.08 13.91 -2.01
CA THR A 9 -21.26 13.75 -2.86
C THR A 9 -20.88 13.49 -4.32
N SER A 10 -19.87 14.19 -4.83
CA SER A 10 -19.29 13.94 -6.15
C SER A 10 -18.71 12.53 -6.24
N TRP A 11 -17.96 12.09 -5.23
CA TRP A 11 -17.44 10.71 -5.20
C TRP A 11 -18.52 9.64 -5.11
N LYS A 12 -19.62 9.90 -4.39
CA LYS A 12 -20.79 9.01 -4.36
C LYS A 12 -21.47 8.89 -5.73
N ALA A 13 -21.51 9.98 -6.51
CA ALA A 13 -22.05 9.94 -7.87
C ALA A 13 -21.20 9.06 -8.78
N VAL A 14 -19.87 9.17 -8.69
CA VAL A 14 -18.93 8.28 -9.40
C VAL A 14 -19.13 6.83 -8.98
N ASP A 15 -19.19 6.55 -7.67
CA ASP A 15 -19.45 5.18 -7.17
C ASP A 15 -20.77 4.63 -7.69
N THR A 16 -21.81 5.45 -7.77
CA THR A 16 -23.13 5.04 -8.27
C THR A 16 -23.07 4.67 -9.74
N PHE A 17 -22.40 5.50 -10.54
CA PHE A 17 -22.19 5.24 -11.97
C PHE A 17 -21.40 3.94 -12.20
N VAL A 18 -20.23 3.80 -11.56
CA VAL A 18 -19.38 2.61 -11.71
C VAL A 18 -20.10 1.34 -11.26
N LYS A 19 -20.84 1.37 -10.15
CA LYS A 19 -21.63 0.22 -9.69
C LYS A 19 -22.71 -0.17 -10.71
N GLY A 20 -23.32 0.80 -11.39
CA GLY A 20 -24.27 0.55 -12.47
C GLY A 20 -23.63 -0.20 -13.64
N GLU A 21 -22.50 0.30 -14.13
CA GLU A 21 -21.77 -0.33 -15.24
C GLU A 21 -21.28 -1.74 -14.89
N VAL A 22 -20.76 -1.94 -13.68
CA VAL A 22 -20.33 -3.27 -13.22
C VAL A 22 -21.52 -4.25 -13.14
N LYS A 23 -22.68 -3.79 -12.64
CA LYS A 23 -23.90 -4.62 -12.63
C LYS A 23 -24.32 -5.03 -14.04
N ASN A 24 -24.30 -4.09 -14.99
CA ASN A 24 -24.64 -4.35 -16.38
C ASN A 24 -23.68 -5.36 -17.02
N HIS A 25 -22.37 -5.14 -16.85
CA HIS A 25 -21.34 -6.01 -17.44
C HIS A 25 -21.39 -7.44 -16.88
N LEU A 26 -21.63 -7.58 -15.58
CA LEU A 26 -21.78 -8.88 -14.91
C LEU A 26 -23.18 -9.48 -15.07
N SER A 27 -24.08 -8.84 -15.82
CA SER A 27 -25.48 -9.26 -16.00
C SER A 27 -26.21 -9.54 -14.67
N LEU A 28 -25.92 -8.74 -13.63
CA LEU A 28 -26.51 -8.90 -12.31
C LEU A 28 -27.96 -8.42 -12.30
N PRO A 29 -28.85 -9.07 -11.52
CA PRO A 29 -30.22 -8.60 -11.39
C PRO A 29 -30.27 -7.20 -10.75
N THR A 30 -31.30 -6.43 -11.07
CA THR A 30 -31.42 -5.01 -10.65
C THR A 30 -31.31 -4.84 -9.12
N ASN A 31 -31.85 -5.80 -8.37
CA ASN A 31 -31.83 -5.87 -6.91
C ASN A 31 -30.56 -6.49 -6.32
N ALA A 32 -29.53 -6.79 -7.13
CA ALA A 32 -28.26 -7.31 -6.64
C ALA A 32 -27.68 -6.39 -5.57
N SER A 33 -27.29 -6.98 -4.44
CA SER A 33 -26.79 -6.24 -3.28
C SER A 33 -25.52 -5.49 -3.62
N VAL A 34 -25.43 -4.23 -3.20
CA VAL A 34 -24.20 -3.44 -3.29
C VAL A 34 -23.08 -4.09 -2.46
N ASN A 35 -23.42 -4.84 -1.41
CA ASN A 35 -22.44 -5.55 -0.61
C ASN A 35 -21.72 -6.64 -1.42
N TYR A 36 -22.39 -7.26 -2.40
CA TYR A 36 -21.70 -8.21 -3.28
C TYR A 36 -20.61 -7.51 -4.11
N LEU A 37 -20.90 -6.30 -4.61
CA LEU A 37 -19.93 -5.51 -5.38
C LEU A 37 -18.76 -5.06 -4.51
N LEU A 38 -19.03 -4.59 -3.29
CA LEU A 38 -18.01 -4.04 -2.39
C LEU A 38 -17.27 -5.11 -1.57
N ALA A 39 -17.86 -6.28 -1.36
CA ALA A 39 -17.27 -7.34 -0.53
C ALA A 39 -15.97 -7.87 -1.15
N HIS A 40 -15.06 -8.26 -0.26
CA HIS A 40 -13.75 -8.77 -0.66
C HIS A 40 -13.88 -10.07 -1.47
N ARG A 41 -13.03 -10.23 -2.49
CA ARG A 41 -13.01 -11.40 -3.40
C ARG A 41 -12.86 -12.74 -2.67
N LYS A 42 -12.15 -12.77 -1.54
CA LYS A 42 -12.01 -13.96 -0.67
C LYS A 42 -13.32 -14.48 -0.08
N PHE A 43 -14.35 -13.63 0.03
CA PHE A 43 -15.68 -14.01 0.53
C PHE A 43 -16.72 -14.11 -0.59
N GLY A 44 -16.26 -14.23 -1.85
CA GLY A 44 -17.15 -14.36 -3.01
C GLY A 44 -17.74 -13.04 -3.53
N GLY A 45 -17.22 -11.87 -3.10
CA GLY A 45 -17.62 -10.56 -3.66
C GLY A 45 -16.76 -10.11 -4.85
N CYS A 46 -17.11 -8.96 -5.46
CA CYS A 46 -16.35 -8.40 -6.59
C CYS A 46 -15.10 -7.61 -6.16
N GLY A 47 -15.05 -7.13 -4.92
CA GLY A 47 -13.93 -6.33 -4.38
C GLY A 47 -13.81 -4.96 -5.04
N LEU A 48 -14.92 -4.34 -5.46
CA LEU A 48 -14.93 -3.00 -6.03
C LEU A 48 -14.61 -1.97 -4.92
N PRO A 49 -13.54 -1.16 -5.05
CA PRO A 49 -13.24 -0.12 -4.07
C PRO A 49 -14.31 0.98 -4.11
N SER A 50 -14.60 1.59 -2.96
CA SER A 50 -15.45 2.79 -2.89
C SER A 50 -14.58 4.04 -2.99
N ALA A 51 -14.75 4.77 -4.09
CA ALA A 51 -14.09 6.06 -4.30
C ALA A 51 -14.41 7.04 -3.18
N ALA A 52 -15.65 6.98 -2.70
CA ALA A 52 -16.08 7.83 -1.61
C ALA A 52 -15.29 7.50 -0.34
N ASP A 53 -15.13 6.24 0.03
CA ASP A 53 -14.41 5.83 1.24
C ASP A 53 -12.91 6.07 1.14
N ASP A 54 -12.31 5.80 -0.03
CA ASP A 54 -10.92 6.17 -0.33
C ASP A 54 -10.68 7.67 -0.15
N SER A 55 -11.62 8.51 -0.59
CA SER A 55 -11.55 9.96 -0.35
C SER A 55 -11.50 10.32 1.13
N ASP A 56 -12.15 9.56 2.01
CA ASP A 56 -12.10 9.80 3.46
C ASP A 56 -10.73 9.43 4.03
N PHE A 57 -10.19 8.27 3.63
CA PHE A 57 -8.85 7.86 4.03
C PHE A 57 -7.80 8.88 3.60
N TYR A 58 -7.91 9.45 2.41
CA TYR A 58 -6.98 10.50 1.96
C TYR A 58 -7.08 11.81 2.76
N LEU A 59 -8.27 12.17 3.25
CA LEU A 59 -8.44 13.35 4.10
C LEU A 59 -7.80 13.16 5.48
N ILE A 60 -7.97 11.96 6.06
CA ILE A 60 -7.36 11.57 7.34
C ILE A 60 -5.84 11.54 7.21
N ASP A 61 -5.34 10.85 6.17
CA ASP A 61 -3.92 10.77 5.85
C ASP A 61 -3.27 12.15 5.69
N THR A 62 -3.90 13.01 4.88
CA THR A 62 -3.34 14.35 4.63
C THR A 62 -3.23 15.15 5.92
N ALA A 63 -4.23 15.08 6.79
CA ALA A 63 -4.18 15.73 8.10
C ALA A 63 -3.08 15.15 8.99
N PHE A 64 -2.91 13.81 9.00
CA PHE A 64 -1.89 13.15 9.81
C PHE A 64 -0.50 13.60 9.39
N LYS A 65 -0.23 13.61 8.09
CA LYS A 65 1.07 14.00 7.53
C LYS A 65 1.46 15.44 7.77
N LEU A 66 0.48 16.35 7.76
CA LEU A 66 0.75 17.75 8.09
C LEU A 66 1.25 17.87 9.54
N LEU A 67 0.74 17.03 10.44
CA LEU A 67 1.11 17.01 11.86
C LEU A 67 2.36 16.16 12.15
N THR A 68 2.72 15.22 11.27
CA THR A 68 3.92 14.37 11.38
C THR A 68 4.95 14.69 10.28
N SER A 69 4.95 15.93 9.80
CA SER A 69 5.90 16.35 8.77
C SER A 69 7.31 16.39 9.35
N LYS A 70 8.31 16.00 8.54
CA LYS A 70 9.72 16.14 8.91
C LYS A 70 10.17 17.59 9.04
N GLY A 71 9.49 18.51 8.33
CA GLY A 71 9.77 19.94 8.42
C GLY A 71 9.11 20.52 9.67
N GLU A 72 9.92 20.99 10.61
CA GLU A 72 9.46 21.56 11.88
C GLU A 72 8.47 22.72 11.67
N ASP A 73 8.76 23.63 10.72
CA ASP A 73 7.86 24.74 10.37
C ASP A 73 6.48 24.27 9.90
N VAL A 74 6.44 23.22 9.09
CA VAL A 74 5.18 22.67 8.56
C VAL A 74 4.35 22.10 9.70
N THR A 75 4.98 21.33 10.59
CA THR A 75 4.33 20.74 11.75
C THR A 75 3.84 21.80 12.73
N LEU A 76 4.65 22.83 13.01
CA LEU A 76 4.30 23.97 13.86
C LEU A 76 3.10 24.74 13.28
N GLN A 77 3.13 25.06 11.99
CA GLN A 77 2.03 25.76 11.33
C GLN A 77 0.75 24.92 11.28
N ALA A 78 0.86 23.62 10.95
CA ALA A 78 -0.26 22.70 10.90
C ALA A 78 -0.93 22.56 12.27
N LEU A 79 -0.14 22.33 13.32
CA LEU A 79 -0.64 22.25 14.69
C LEU A 79 -1.26 23.58 15.12
N GLY A 80 -0.67 24.71 14.75
CA GLY A 80 -1.23 26.04 15.00
C GLY A 80 -2.59 26.26 14.33
N GLN A 81 -2.75 25.84 13.07
CA GLN A 81 -4.02 25.93 12.33
C GLN A 81 -5.09 25.01 12.92
N LEU A 82 -4.72 23.80 13.33
CA LEU A 82 -5.61 22.87 14.02
C LEU A 82 -6.08 23.48 15.35
N LYS A 83 -5.14 23.95 16.19
CA LYS A 83 -5.46 24.59 17.47
C LYS A 83 -6.36 25.81 17.29
N ARG A 84 -6.16 26.63 16.25
CA ARG A 84 -7.03 27.77 15.94
C ARG A 84 -8.45 27.32 15.56
N THR A 85 -8.56 26.29 14.72
CA THR A 85 -9.86 25.71 14.32
C THR A 85 -10.63 25.18 15.52
N VAL A 86 -9.95 24.47 16.42
CA VAL A 86 -10.57 23.92 17.64
C VAL A 86 -10.91 25.03 18.62
N SER A 87 -9.99 25.97 18.85
CA SER A 87 -10.17 27.14 19.73
C SER A 87 -11.41 27.94 19.35
N HIS A 88 -11.58 28.23 18.06
CA HIS A 88 -12.74 28.96 17.56
C HIS A 88 -14.07 28.24 17.85
N ARG A 89 -14.06 26.91 17.90
CA ARG A 89 -15.24 26.10 18.20
C ARG A 89 -15.53 25.98 19.71
N ILE A 90 -14.49 25.83 20.54
CA ILE A 90 -14.68 25.62 21.99
C ILE A 90 -14.70 26.94 22.80
N GLY A 91 -14.18 28.02 22.22
CA GLY A 91 -14.08 29.35 22.83
C GLY A 91 -12.92 29.52 23.81
N ARG A 92 -11.91 28.63 23.78
CA ARG A 92 -10.73 28.65 24.66
C ARG A 92 -9.52 27.98 24.00
N PRO A 93 -8.29 28.18 24.49
CA PRO A 93 -7.13 27.41 24.05
C PRO A 93 -7.36 25.89 24.22
N PRO A 94 -7.11 25.08 23.18
CA PRO A 94 -7.37 23.64 23.22
C PRO A 94 -6.24 22.86 23.88
N THR A 95 -6.61 21.81 24.62
CA THR A 95 -5.72 20.77 25.14
C THR A 95 -5.59 19.61 24.16
N ASP A 96 -4.64 18.72 24.37
CA ASP A 96 -4.50 17.50 23.57
C ASP A 96 -5.76 16.60 23.61
N GLY A 97 -6.49 16.61 24.74
CA GLY A 97 -7.79 15.95 24.85
C GLY A 97 -8.86 16.57 23.96
N ASP A 98 -8.85 17.89 23.77
CA ASP A 98 -9.75 18.58 22.86
C ASP A 98 -9.41 18.29 21.39
N LEU A 99 -8.12 18.21 21.06
CA LEU A 99 -7.64 17.85 19.71
C LEU A 99 -8.06 16.41 19.37
N THR A 100 -7.86 15.49 20.32
CA THR A 100 -8.27 14.08 20.26
C THR A 100 -9.77 13.97 20.02
N SER A 101 -10.59 14.61 20.86
CA SER A 101 -12.05 14.57 20.75
C SER A 101 -12.53 15.18 19.44
N PHE A 102 -11.91 16.28 19.01
CA PHE A 102 -12.28 16.97 17.78
C PHE A 102 -11.99 16.13 16.54
N LEU A 103 -10.77 15.61 16.37
CA LEU A 103 -10.37 14.86 15.17
C LEU A 103 -10.98 13.46 15.13
N SER A 104 -11.25 12.84 16.28
CA SER A 104 -12.03 11.59 16.36
C SER A 104 -13.51 11.78 16.03
N GLY A 105 -13.96 13.02 15.83
CA GLY A 105 -15.33 13.29 15.39
C GLY A 105 -16.38 13.27 16.49
N SER A 106 -16.00 13.48 17.77
CA SER A 106 -16.96 13.52 18.89
C SER A 106 -18.10 14.50 18.63
N MET A 107 -19.33 14.04 18.84
CA MET A 107 -20.57 14.82 18.63
C MET A 107 -21.13 15.40 19.93
N GLU A 108 -20.36 15.38 21.01
CA GLU A 108 -20.78 15.83 22.33
C GLU A 108 -20.60 17.34 22.53
N GLY A 109 -21.51 17.95 23.30
CA GLY A 109 -21.43 19.33 23.76
C GLY A 109 -21.10 20.34 22.65
N LYS A 110 -20.05 21.14 22.87
CA LYS A 110 -19.56 22.18 21.95
C LYS A 110 -19.01 21.64 20.61
N TYR A 111 -18.86 20.32 20.48
CA TYR A 111 -18.44 19.68 19.24
C TYR A 111 -19.62 19.26 18.35
N LYS A 112 -20.85 19.24 18.87
CA LYS A 112 -22.06 19.01 18.07
C LYS A 112 -22.21 20.14 17.04
N THR A 113 -22.44 19.79 15.78
CA THR A 113 -22.47 20.80 14.70
C THR A 113 -23.88 21.03 14.21
N THR A 114 -24.34 22.29 14.18
CA THR A 114 -25.61 22.73 13.56
C THR A 114 -25.42 23.29 12.14
N SER A 115 -24.25 23.81 11.78
CA SER A 115 -23.83 24.06 10.39
C SER A 115 -22.33 24.37 10.34
N ASN A 116 -21.62 23.90 9.31
CA ASN A 116 -20.18 24.18 9.15
C ASN A 116 -20.01 25.51 8.41
N GLN A 117 -19.84 26.63 9.11
CA GLN A 117 -19.45 27.89 8.46
C GLN A 117 -17.99 27.87 7.94
N LEU A 118 -17.16 26.91 8.37
CA LEU A 118 -15.75 26.80 7.99
C LEU A 118 -15.41 25.39 7.45
N SER A 119 -15.13 25.31 6.15
CA SER A 119 -14.62 24.11 5.47
C SER A 119 -13.12 24.21 5.30
N ASN A 120 -12.36 23.47 6.12
CA ASN A 120 -10.90 23.39 6.05
C ASN A 120 -10.42 21.94 6.17
N VAL A 121 -9.11 21.71 6.03
CA VAL A 121 -8.52 20.36 6.08
C VAL A 121 -8.89 19.61 7.37
N TRP A 122 -8.92 20.31 8.51
CA TRP A 122 -9.22 19.73 9.82
C TRP A 122 -10.69 19.37 9.98
N THR A 123 -11.62 20.22 9.52
CA THR A 123 -13.06 19.94 9.58
C THR A 123 -13.46 18.84 8.60
N LYS A 124 -12.75 18.73 7.47
CA LYS A 124 -12.89 17.61 6.52
C LYS A 124 -12.33 16.30 7.10
N ALA A 125 -11.13 16.32 7.67
CA ALA A 125 -10.50 15.17 8.31
C ALA A 125 -11.30 14.64 9.52
N ARG A 126 -11.84 15.55 10.35
CA ARG A 126 -12.78 15.21 11.43
C ARG A 126 -14.00 14.45 10.90
N LYS A 127 -14.65 14.98 9.85
CA LYS A 127 -15.83 14.36 9.25
C LYS A 127 -15.51 12.99 8.64
N ALA A 128 -14.34 12.86 8.02
CA ALA A 128 -13.85 11.60 7.49
C ALA A 128 -13.58 10.59 8.62
N SER A 129 -12.89 11.00 9.68
CA SER A 129 -12.58 10.14 10.83
C SER A 129 -13.83 9.61 11.52
N SER A 130 -14.86 10.45 11.68
CA SER A 130 -16.17 10.03 12.20
C SER A 130 -16.84 8.96 11.32
N ARG A 131 -16.75 9.07 9.99
CA ARG A 131 -17.36 8.11 9.06
C ARG A 131 -16.59 6.79 9.01
N GLN A 132 -15.27 6.87 9.10
CA GLN A 132 -14.38 5.72 9.01
C GLN A 132 -14.09 5.11 10.40
N PHE A 133 -14.76 5.56 11.47
CA PHE A 133 -14.54 5.09 12.84
C PHE A 133 -13.07 5.12 13.28
N VAL A 134 -12.37 6.17 12.86
CA VAL A 134 -10.95 6.39 13.17
C VAL A 134 -10.83 7.26 14.41
N THR A 135 -10.09 6.79 15.40
CA THR A 135 -9.83 7.51 16.64
C THR A 135 -8.43 8.09 16.65
N TRP A 136 -8.33 9.36 16.99
CA TRP A 136 -7.07 10.08 17.15
C TRP A 136 -6.69 10.16 18.63
N SER A 137 -5.41 10.21 18.92
CA SER A 137 -4.89 10.59 20.25
C SER A 137 -3.73 11.56 20.09
N PHE A 138 -3.54 12.42 21.08
CA PHE A 138 -2.46 13.40 21.11
C PHE A 138 -1.69 13.27 22.42
N SER A 139 -0.36 13.31 22.31
CA SER A 139 0.55 13.38 23.46
C SER A 139 1.60 14.44 23.18
N GLN A 140 1.56 15.53 23.95
CA GLN A 140 2.46 16.69 23.79
C GLN A 140 2.42 17.24 22.36
N GLY A 141 1.24 17.30 21.76
CA GLY A 141 1.05 17.76 20.38
C GLY A 141 1.43 16.75 19.29
N GLN A 142 1.97 15.58 19.64
CA GLN A 142 2.22 14.51 18.67
C GLN A 142 0.94 13.67 18.45
N PRO A 143 0.47 13.51 17.20
CA PRO A 143 -0.71 12.71 16.91
C PRO A 143 -0.39 11.21 16.81
N SER A 144 -1.35 10.38 17.16
CA SER A 144 -1.42 8.99 16.72
C SER A 144 -2.85 8.64 16.33
N ILE A 145 -3.03 7.61 15.50
CA ILE A 145 -4.33 7.22 14.98
C ILE A 145 -4.59 5.75 15.32
N SER A 146 -5.82 5.37 15.57
CA SER A 146 -6.26 3.98 15.79
C SER A 146 -7.53 3.67 15.01
N PHE A 147 -7.63 2.43 14.55
CA PHE A 147 -8.80 1.87 13.89
C PHE A 147 -9.03 0.46 14.48
N GLY A 148 -10.14 0.27 15.20
CA GLY A 148 -10.31 -0.92 16.04
C GLY A 148 -9.22 -1.02 17.12
N ASP A 149 -8.73 -2.24 17.40
CA ASP A 149 -7.64 -2.49 18.36
C ASP A 149 -6.24 -2.12 17.82
N GLU A 150 -6.16 -1.59 16.59
CA GLU A 150 -4.90 -1.31 15.92
C GLU A 150 -4.56 0.18 15.88
N THR A 151 -3.49 0.58 16.56
CA THR A 151 -2.94 1.95 16.50
C THR A 151 -1.91 2.09 15.35
N LEU A 152 -2.17 2.95 14.37
CA LEU A 152 -1.20 3.37 13.35
C LEU A 152 -0.23 4.43 13.91
N THR A 153 1.06 4.10 13.91
CA THR A 153 2.19 4.99 14.26
C THR A 153 3.24 4.95 13.15
N GLU A 154 4.18 5.91 13.09
CA GLU A 154 5.30 5.87 12.11
C GLU A 154 6.08 4.54 12.15
N ARG A 155 6.14 3.89 13.31
CA ARG A 155 6.78 2.57 13.50
C ARG A 155 6.12 1.46 12.66
N LYS A 156 4.86 1.60 12.24
CA LYS A 156 4.20 0.61 11.38
C LYS A 156 4.68 0.64 9.92
N PHE A 157 5.26 1.75 9.44
CA PHE A 157 5.91 1.77 8.11
C PHE A 157 7.13 0.84 8.09
N CYS A 158 7.96 0.92 9.15
CA CYS A 158 9.07 0.00 9.36
C CYS A 158 8.58 -1.45 9.51
N LYS A 159 7.44 -1.68 10.17
CA LYS A 159 6.87 -3.03 10.27
C LYS A 159 6.51 -3.63 8.90
N ARG A 160 5.80 -2.90 8.04
CA ARG A 160 5.44 -3.42 6.70
C ARG A 160 6.68 -3.68 5.85
N HIS A 161 7.66 -2.80 5.92
CA HIS A 161 8.95 -3.00 5.27
C HIS A 161 9.58 -4.32 5.72
N ASN A 162 9.71 -4.53 7.03
CA ASN A 162 10.31 -5.72 7.61
C ASN A 162 9.49 -6.99 7.30
N ASP A 163 8.16 -6.91 7.30
CA ASP A 163 7.29 -8.03 6.95
C ASP A 163 7.48 -8.45 5.47
N ILE A 164 7.69 -7.49 4.56
CA ILE A 164 7.98 -7.78 3.14
C ILE A 164 9.38 -8.39 3.00
N VAL A 165 10.40 -7.82 3.66
CA VAL A 165 11.76 -8.38 3.70
C VAL A 165 11.74 -9.82 4.20
N ALA A 166 11.05 -10.11 5.30
CA ALA A 166 10.94 -11.46 5.86
C ALA A 166 10.29 -12.46 4.89
N ARG A 167 9.27 -12.03 4.14
CA ARG A 167 8.64 -12.85 3.10
C ARG A 167 9.59 -13.15 1.94
N ILE A 168 10.33 -12.13 1.49
CA ILE A 168 11.34 -12.30 0.43
C ILE A 168 12.43 -13.27 0.88
N LYS A 169 12.96 -13.12 2.09
CA LYS A 169 13.95 -14.06 2.65
C LYS A 169 13.44 -15.50 2.64
N THR A 170 12.19 -15.68 3.07
CA THR A 170 11.55 -17.01 3.08
C THR A 170 11.43 -17.57 1.66
N ALA A 171 11.08 -16.74 0.69
CA ALA A 171 10.99 -17.14 -0.72
C ALA A 171 12.35 -17.51 -1.32
N ILE A 172 13.40 -16.74 -0.99
CA ILE A 172 14.77 -16.96 -1.46
C ILE A 172 15.38 -18.21 -0.85
N ALA A 173 15.05 -18.54 0.41
CA ALA A 173 15.59 -19.73 1.08
C ALA A 173 15.36 -21.04 0.31
N PHE A 174 14.36 -21.09 -0.59
CA PHE A 174 14.10 -22.24 -1.45
C PHE A 174 14.86 -22.22 -2.79
N LYS A 175 15.50 -21.11 -3.16
CA LYS A 175 16.09 -20.87 -4.48
C LYS A 175 17.54 -20.40 -4.44
N GLY A 176 18.04 -19.97 -3.29
CA GLY A 176 19.36 -19.39 -3.17
C GLY A 176 19.75 -19.09 -1.73
N THR A 177 20.81 -18.31 -1.58
CA THR A 177 21.44 -18.01 -0.29
C THR A 177 21.41 -16.51 -0.02
N ILE A 178 21.00 -16.11 1.18
CA ILE A 178 21.13 -14.71 1.62
C ILE A 178 22.59 -14.46 1.99
N LEU A 179 23.22 -13.47 1.34
CA LEU A 179 24.60 -13.06 1.59
C LEU A 179 24.66 -11.95 2.65
N SER A 180 23.72 -11.00 2.62
CA SER A 180 23.63 -9.94 3.61
C SER A 180 22.20 -9.40 3.76
N GLU A 181 21.92 -8.81 4.93
CA GLU A 181 20.67 -8.13 5.25
C GLU A 181 20.99 -6.83 6.00
N ASN A 182 20.51 -5.70 5.49
CA ASN A 182 20.74 -4.37 6.07
C ASN A 182 22.22 -4.12 6.42
N GLN A 183 23.14 -4.46 5.50
CA GLN A 183 24.59 -4.24 5.66
C GLN A 183 25.12 -3.36 4.54
N VAL A 184 26.20 -2.62 4.83
CA VAL A 184 26.87 -1.79 3.84
C VAL A 184 27.65 -2.71 2.91
N VAL A 185 27.47 -2.55 1.60
CA VAL A 185 28.09 -3.41 0.59
C VAL A 185 29.20 -2.70 -0.17
N ASP A 186 29.03 -1.41 -0.47
CA ASP A 186 30.00 -0.57 -1.18
C ASP A 186 29.81 0.90 -0.79
N ASP A 187 30.86 1.60 -0.37
CA ASP A 187 30.91 3.06 -0.06
C ASP A 187 29.55 3.67 0.37
N ASP A 188 29.01 3.19 1.50
CA ASP A 188 27.76 3.62 2.15
C ASP A 188 26.42 3.14 1.55
N LEU A 189 26.44 2.29 0.52
CA LEU A 189 25.23 1.65 -0.01
C LEU A 189 24.77 0.49 0.87
N LEU A 190 23.61 0.70 1.49
CA LEU A 190 22.91 -0.25 2.36
C LEU A 190 21.62 -0.77 1.67
N PRO A 191 21.68 -1.82 0.84
CA PRO A 191 20.49 -2.51 0.36
C PRO A 191 19.83 -3.32 1.50
N ASP A 192 18.53 -3.61 1.35
CA ASP A 192 17.80 -4.37 2.37
C ASP A 192 18.24 -5.84 2.40
N LEU A 193 18.45 -6.43 1.21
CA LEU A 193 18.97 -7.78 1.06
C LEU A 193 19.95 -7.87 -0.11
N VAL A 194 20.97 -8.71 0.04
CA VAL A 194 21.76 -9.24 -1.06
C VAL A 194 21.70 -10.76 -1.00
N ALA A 195 21.39 -11.39 -2.11
CA ALA A 195 21.30 -12.84 -2.23
C ALA A 195 22.09 -13.35 -3.43
N GLU A 196 22.49 -14.61 -3.38
CA GLU A 196 22.95 -15.37 -4.53
C GLU A 196 21.85 -16.32 -4.97
N ILE A 197 21.38 -16.20 -6.20
CA ILE A 197 20.31 -17.02 -6.78
C ILE A 197 20.76 -17.44 -8.17
N ASP A 198 20.75 -18.75 -8.45
CA ASP A 198 21.18 -19.34 -9.72
C ASP A 198 22.56 -18.84 -10.22
N GLY A 199 23.49 -18.60 -9.28
CA GLY A 199 24.85 -18.14 -9.58
C GLY A 199 24.97 -16.63 -9.89
N ASN A 200 23.87 -15.87 -9.78
CA ASN A 200 23.86 -14.41 -9.95
C ASN A 200 23.66 -13.71 -8.62
N ILE A 201 24.24 -12.52 -8.47
CA ILE A 201 24.01 -11.66 -7.31
C ILE A 201 22.71 -10.88 -7.53
N VAL A 202 21.85 -10.90 -6.52
CA VAL A 202 20.54 -10.24 -6.54
C VAL A 202 20.48 -9.26 -5.39
N ILE A 203 20.44 -7.97 -5.73
CA ILE A 203 20.38 -6.86 -4.77
C ILE A 203 18.92 -6.43 -4.68
N ILE A 204 18.31 -6.56 -3.51
CA ILE A 204 16.88 -6.31 -3.33
C ILE A 204 16.69 -5.14 -2.38
N ASP A 205 15.87 -4.19 -2.80
CA ASP A 205 15.50 -3.03 -1.99
C ASP A 205 13.99 -2.79 -2.04
N ILE A 206 13.41 -2.63 -0.85
CA ILE A 206 11.99 -2.40 -0.62
C ILE A 206 11.80 -0.92 -0.34
N THR A 207 11.04 -0.25 -1.19
CA THR A 207 10.64 1.14 -0.94
C THR A 207 9.15 1.20 -0.66
N ILE A 208 8.82 1.87 0.46
CA ILE A 208 7.43 2.13 0.85
C ILE A 208 7.14 3.61 0.63
N PRO A 209 6.93 4.04 -0.63
CA PRO A 209 6.51 5.41 -0.86
C PRO A 209 5.11 5.56 -0.31
N PHE A 210 4.88 6.76 0.19
CA PHE A 210 3.52 7.14 0.45
C PHE A 210 2.80 7.33 -0.90
N GLU A 211 1.72 6.56 -1.13
CA GLU A 211 1.09 6.34 -2.45
C GLU A 211 0.25 7.53 -2.93
N ASN A 212 0.92 8.67 -3.12
CA ASN A 212 0.33 9.98 -2.89
C ASN A 212 0.20 10.95 -4.04
N ARG A 213 0.89 10.65 -5.10
CA ARG A 213 0.89 11.42 -6.33
C ARG A 213 0.86 10.41 -7.46
N ARG A 214 0.34 10.82 -8.61
CA ARG A 214 0.22 9.95 -9.80
C ARG A 214 1.58 9.39 -10.25
N GLY A 215 2.69 10.04 -9.86
CA GLY A 215 4.06 9.58 -10.06
C GLY A 215 4.81 9.14 -8.79
N ALA A 216 4.15 8.97 -7.63
CA ALA A 216 4.87 8.66 -6.39
C ALA A 216 5.66 7.34 -6.45
N PHE A 217 5.13 6.34 -7.17
CA PHE A 217 5.79 5.06 -7.39
C PHE A 217 6.96 5.20 -8.36
N ALA A 218 6.71 5.80 -9.53
CA ALA A 218 7.75 6.11 -10.51
C ALA A 218 8.89 6.96 -9.93
N GLU A 219 8.60 8.02 -9.16
CA GLU A 219 9.60 8.84 -8.48
C GLU A 219 10.39 8.05 -7.42
N ALA A 220 9.73 7.16 -6.67
CA ALA A 220 10.40 6.34 -5.65
C ALA A 220 11.31 5.28 -6.29
N ARG A 221 10.82 4.64 -7.36
CA ARG A 221 11.60 3.69 -8.17
C ARG A 221 12.77 4.38 -8.84
N GLN A 222 12.54 5.50 -9.52
CA GLN A 222 13.60 6.23 -10.23
C GLN A 222 14.72 6.67 -9.29
N ARG A 223 14.40 7.12 -8.07
CA ARG A 223 15.43 7.45 -7.06
C ARG A 223 16.33 6.27 -6.73
N LYS A 224 15.78 5.06 -6.70
CA LYS A 224 16.52 3.83 -6.41
C LYS A 224 17.28 3.32 -7.64
N ILE A 225 16.70 3.43 -8.84
CA ILE A 225 17.38 3.18 -10.12
C ILE A 225 18.62 4.06 -10.26
N THR A 226 18.55 5.33 -9.86
CA THR A 226 19.71 6.24 -9.91
C THR A 226 20.72 5.98 -8.78
N LYS A 227 20.29 5.39 -7.66
CA LYS A 227 21.13 5.15 -6.47
C LYS A 227 22.03 3.92 -6.60
N TYR A 228 21.51 2.81 -7.13
CA TYR A 228 22.18 1.50 -7.11
C TYR A 228 23.04 1.10 -8.32
N PRO A 229 23.32 1.93 -9.35
CA PRO A 229 24.32 1.54 -10.35
C PRO A 229 25.71 1.18 -9.76
N PRO A 230 26.27 1.91 -8.78
CA PRO A 230 27.61 1.61 -8.26
C PRO A 230 27.77 0.21 -7.66
N ILE A 231 26.75 -0.31 -6.96
CA ILE A 231 26.83 -1.65 -6.34
C ILE A 231 26.86 -2.78 -7.37
N VAL A 232 26.28 -2.57 -8.57
CA VAL A 232 26.37 -3.54 -9.67
C VAL A 232 27.81 -3.58 -10.20
N ASP A 233 28.41 -2.41 -10.41
CA ASP A 233 29.79 -2.27 -10.87
C ASP A 233 30.79 -2.83 -9.84
N PHE A 234 30.51 -2.66 -8.54
CA PHE A 234 31.28 -3.25 -7.45
C PHE A 234 31.35 -4.77 -7.55
N PHE A 235 30.21 -5.46 -7.66
CA PHE A 235 30.21 -6.93 -7.79
C PHE A 235 30.88 -7.41 -9.08
N LYS A 236 30.73 -6.64 -10.17
CA LYS A 236 31.41 -6.97 -11.43
C LYS A 236 32.91 -6.82 -11.33
N THR A 237 33.40 -5.73 -10.73
CA THR A 237 34.83 -5.38 -10.70
C THR A 237 35.59 -6.11 -9.59
N ALA A 238 35.04 -6.13 -8.38
CA ALA A 238 35.71 -6.69 -7.20
C ALA A 238 35.58 -8.22 -7.12
N HIS A 239 34.49 -8.77 -7.66
CA HIS A 239 34.16 -10.20 -7.49
C HIS A 239 34.00 -10.96 -8.81
N ASN A 240 34.03 -10.28 -9.97
CA ASN A 240 33.75 -10.87 -11.29
C ASN A 240 32.41 -11.62 -11.32
N ARG A 241 31.39 -11.05 -10.68
CA ARG A 241 30.04 -11.61 -10.59
C ARG A 241 29.05 -10.66 -11.26
N ASP A 242 28.10 -11.24 -11.99
CA ASP A 242 26.97 -10.48 -12.52
C ASP A 242 25.96 -10.21 -11.40
N ALA A 243 25.47 -8.97 -11.34
CA ALA A 243 24.55 -8.51 -10.33
C ALA A 243 23.33 -7.83 -10.95
N ILE A 244 22.16 -8.06 -10.36
CA ILE A 244 20.89 -7.46 -10.79
C ILE A 244 20.24 -6.77 -9.59
N VAL A 245 19.74 -5.56 -9.81
CA VAL A 245 18.97 -4.82 -8.80
C VAL A 245 17.48 -5.06 -8.99
N VAL A 246 16.84 -5.55 -7.95
CA VAL A 246 15.40 -5.81 -7.86
C VAL A 246 14.78 -4.79 -6.92
N LEU A 247 13.94 -3.93 -7.46
CA LEU A 247 13.26 -2.88 -6.70
C LEU A 247 11.79 -3.26 -6.49
N ILE A 248 11.39 -3.39 -5.23
CA ILE A 248 10.01 -3.67 -4.83
C ILE A 248 9.42 -2.40 -4.25
N VAL A 249 8.43 -1.85 -4.94
CA VAL A 249 7.72 -0.64 -4.53
C VAL A 249 6.33 -1.04 -4.03
N VAL A 250 6.05 -0.81 -2.75
CA VAL A 250 4.72 -1.07 -2.17
C VAL A 250 4.23 0.18 -1.47
N GLY A 251 3.06 0.66 -1.87
CA GLY A 251 2.45 1.83 -1.27
C GLY A 251 2.18 1.64 0.21
N SER A 252 2.30 2.73 0.94
CA SER A 252 2.03 2.82 2.38
C SER A 252 0.62 2.37 2.83
N LEU A 253 -0.35 2.29 1.92
CA LEU A 253 -1.70 1.78 2.21
C LEU A 253 -1.94 0.40 1.58
N GLY A 254 -0.93 -0.17 0.91
CA GLY A 254 -0.96 -1.52 0.33
C GLY A 254 -1.05 -1.56 -1.19
N SER A 255 -0.98 -0.42 -1.89
CA SER A 255 -0.99 -0.42 -3.36
C SER A 255 0.27 -1.10 -3.92
N TRP A 256 0.10 -2.01 -4.87
CA TRP A 256 1.19 -2.70 -5.58
C TRP A 256 1.64 -1.87 -6.79
N ASP A 257 2.94 -1.67 -6.96
CA ASP A 257 3.47 -1.08 -8.19
C ASP A 257 3.48 -2.15 -9.30
N PRO A 258 2.77 -1.94 -10.43
CA PRO A 258 2.79 -2.88 -11.55
C PRO A 258 4.20 -3.17 -12.09
N GLU A 259 5.14 -2.24 -11.94
CA GLU A 259 6.54 -2.46 -12.32
C GLU A 259 7.31 -3.43 -11.41
N ASN A 260 6.70 -3.88 -10.31
CA ASN A 260 7.23 -5.02 -9.57
C ASN A 260 7.08 -6.33 -10.37
N ASP A 261 6.06 -6.40 -11.24
CA ASP A 261 5.77 -7.59 -12.04
C ASP A 261 6.64 -7.66 -13.30
N SER A 262 7.13 -6.53 -13.82
CA SER A 262 8.11 -6.54 -14.93
C SER A 262 9.48 -7.11 -14.51
N CYS A 263 9.77 -7.15 -13.20
CA CYS A 263 10.91 -7.89 -12.67
C CYS A 263 10.73 -9.41 -12.71
N SER A 264 9.52 -9.91 -13.01
CA SER A 264 9.23 -11.35 -13.10
C SER A 264 9.64 -11.98 -14.45
N GLU A 265 9.82 -11.16 -15.49
CA GLU A 265 10.33 -11.62 -16.79
C GLU A 265 11.86 -11.76 -16.81
N SER A 266 12.57 -11.03 -15.94
CA SER A 266 14.01 -11.13 -15.74
C SER A 266 14.37 -12.14 -14.64
N GLN A 267 14.34 -13.42 -15.00
CA GLN A 267 15.04 -14.58 -14.38
C GLN A 267 14.77 -14.93 -12.91
N LEU A 268 14.08 -14.12 -12.11
CA LEU A 268 13.76 -14.42 -10.73
C LEU A 268 12.26 -14.62 -10.57
N HIS A 269 11.83 -15.88 -10.65
CA HIS A 269 10.46 -16.35 -10.35
C HIS A 269 10.09 -16.16 -8.85
N LEU A 270 10.33 -14.98 -8.28
CA LEU A 270 10.00 -14.63 -6.89
C LEU A 270 8.49 -14.41 -6.70
N THR A 271 7.74 -14.14 -7.78
CA THR A 271 6.29 -13.88 -7.76
C THR A 271 5.44 -15.06 -7.26
N SER A 272 5.89 -16.31 -7.45
CA SER A 272 5.15 -17.48 -6.95
C SER A 272 4.99 -17.50 -5.42
N ALA A 273 5.91 -16.88 -4.67
CA ALA A 273 5.82 -16.77 -3.21
C ALA A 273 4.91 -15.61 -2.74
N PHE A 274 4.60 -14.67 -3.63
CA PHE A 274 3.65 -13.58 -3.36
C PHE A 274 2.21 -13.95 -3.73
N CYS A 275 2.04 -14.87 -4.68
CA CYS A 275 0.74 -15.38 -5.13
C CYS A 275 0.28 -16.60 -4.31
N VAL A 276 -0.04 -16.41 -3.04
CA VAL A 276 -1.08 -17.27 -2.45
C VAL A 276 -2.42 -16.76 -2.96
N ASN A 277 -2.93 -17.46 -3.98
CA ASN A 277 -4.24 -17.37 -4.67
C ASN A 277 -4.28 -16.63 -6.01
N SER A 278 -3.39 -16.97 -6.95
CA SER A 278 -3.75 -16.88 -8.38
C SER A 278 -4.20 -18.26 -8.87
N VAL A 279 -5.51 -18.47 -8.99
CA VAL A 279 -6.07 -19.56 -9.80
C VAL A 279 -5.75 -19.23 -11.25
N SER A 280 -4.89 -20.02 -11.89
CA SER A 280 -4.64 -19.94 -13.33
C SER A 280 -5.84 -20.53 -14.06
N LEU A 281 -6.70 -19.68 -14.64
CA LEU A 281 -7.70 -20.11 -15.62
C LEU A 281 -7.11 -19.93 -17.01
N THR A 282 -6.66 -21.03 -17.63
CA THR A 282 -6.42 -21.06 -19.06
C THR A 282 -7.74 -21.34 -19.77
N ALA A 283 -8.26 -20.35 -20.49
CA ALA A 283 -9.38 -20.56 -21.41
C ALA A 283 -8.84 -21.22 -22.69
N SER A 284 -9.04 -22.53 -22.85
CA SER A 284 -9.10 -23.13 -24.18
C SER A 284 -10.56 -23.15 -24.63
N GLY A 285 -10.81 -22.63 -25.83
CA GLY A 285 -12.14 -22.61 -26.42
C GLY A 285 -12.65 -24.04 -26.63
N GLY A 286 -13.71 -24.40 -25.90
CA GLY A 286 -14.39 -25.69 -26.03
C GLY A 286 -15.18 -26.02 -24.77
N VAL A 287 -16.48 -26.26 -24.94
CA VAL A 287 -17.46 -26.50 -23.87
C VAL A 287 -17.08 -27.74 -23.04
N GLY A 288 -16.82 -27.55 -21.74
CA GLY A 288 -16.74 -28.63 -20.74
C GLY A 288 -15.69 -28.41 -19.64
N ILE A 289 -16.11 -28.06 -18.43
CA ILE A 289 -15.23 -28.03 -17.24
C ILE A 289 -15.20 -29.46 -16.65
N SER A 290 -14.05 -30.11 -16.70
CA SER A 290 -13.76 -31.30 -15.90
C SER A 290 -12.74 -30.94 -14.81
N ILE A 291 -13.07 -31.28 -13.57
CA ILE A 291 -12.22 -31.07 -12.40
C ILE A 291 -11.40 -32.34 -12.19
N SER A 292 -10.07 -32.26 -12.27
CA SER A 292 -9.21 -33.31 -11.73
C SER A 292 -8.19 -32.70 -10.76
N ASN A 293 -8.17 -33.26 -9.55
CA ASN A 293 -7.15 -32.99 -8.55
C ASN A 293 -5.94 -33.88 -8.83
N THR A 294 -4.81 -33.30 -9.18
CA THR A 294 -3.52 -34.00 -9.10
C THR A 294 -2.54 -33.16 -8.31
N SER A 295 -2.20 -33.62 -7.11
CA SER A 295 -0.99 -33.23 -6.40
C SER A 295 0.24 -33.59 -7.24
N PRO A 296 1.32 -32.77 -7.24
CA PRO A 296 2.49 -33.07 -8.03
C PRO A 296 3.26 -34.24 -7.40
N VAL A 297 3.26 -35.38 -8.10
CA VAL A 297 4.21 -36.47 -7.86
C VAL A 297 5.51 -36.10 -8.57
N CYS A 298 6.60 -36.10 -7.81
CA CYS A 298 7.97 -36.00 -8.31
C CYS A 298 8.29 -37.29 -9.08
N ASN A 299 8.75 -37.20 -10.34
CA ASN A 299 9.48 -38.30 -10.97
C ASN A 299 10.54 -37.78 -11.92
N SER A 300 11.79 -37.95 -11.47
CA SER A 300 12.99 -38.01 -12.28
C SER A 300 12.98 -39.28 -13.14
N THR A 301 13.19 -39.16 -14.45
CA THR A 301 14.00 -40.08 -15.28
C THR A 301 13.91 -39.66 -16.75
N GLY A 302 15.05 -39.46 -17.39
CA GLY A 302 15.14 -39.12 -18.80
C GLY A 302 14.90 -40.32 -19.73
N VAL A 303 14.49 -40.04 -20.96
CA VAL A 303 14.71 -40.89 -22.14
C VAL A 303 14.88 -39.99 -23.37
N LYS A 304 16.04 -40.14 -24.04
CA LYS A 304 16.33 -39.68 -25.41
C LYS A 304 15.44 -40.42 -26.40
N LEU A 305 14.88 -39.72 -27.38
CA LEU A 305 14.59 -40.31 -28.70
C LEU A 305 14.98 -39.36 -29.84
N LEU A 306 15.71 -39.94 -30.79
CA LEU A 306 16.34 -39.39 -31.98
C LEU A 306 15.32 -38.92 -33.04
N PRO A 307 15.73 -38.10 -34.03
CA PRO A 307 14.87 -37.72 -35.15
C PRO A 307 14.89 -38.79 -36.24
N HIS A 308 13.84 -38.87 -37.07
CA HIS A 308 13.84 -39.25 -38.49
C HIS A 308 12.39 -39.41 -39.00
N PRO A 309 12.10 -39.37 -40.31
CA PRO A 309 12.86 -38.82 -41.45
C PRO A 309 12.20 -37.61 -42.12
#